data_AF-A0A485D6C8-F1
#
_entry.id   AF-A0A485D6C8-F1
#
_cell.length_a   1.000
_cell.length_b   1.000
_cell.length_c   1.000
_cell.angle_alpha   90.00
_cell.angle_beta   90.00
_cell.angle_gamma   90.00
#
_symmetry.space_group_name_H-M   'P 1'
#
loop_
_entity.id
_entity.type
_entity.pdbx_description
1 polymer ?
#
loop_
_entity_poly.entity_id
_entity_poly.type
_entity_poly.pdbx_seq_one_letter_code
_entity_poly.pdbx_strand_id
1 'polypeptide(L)'
;MSGFEANFDGLVGPTHHYAGLSVGNEASQNNRDGLSNPKKAALQGLFKMKTLADKGFVQGILPPQPRPNISALRGLGFQGSRCAGDSARPQSKRASAVRI
;
A
#
# COMPACT_ATOMS: atom_id res chain seq x y z
N MET A 1 -22.81 -25.17 -5.90
CA MET A 1 -22.42 -23.82 -5.47
C MET A 1 -21.79 -23.13 -6.68
N SER A 2 -22.30 -21.98 -7.12
CA SER A 2 -21.65 -21.17 -8.16
C SER A 2 -20.74 -20.13 -7.48
N GLY A 3 -19.44 -20.14 -7.83
CA GLY A 3 -18.53 -19.07 -7.47
C GLY A 3 -18.64 -17.88 -8.42
N PHE A 4 -18.12 -16.73 -8.01
CA PHE A 4 -17.93 -15.57 -8.87
C PHE A 4 -16.54 -14.99 -8.63
N GLU A 5 -15.97 -14.35 -9.64
CA GLU A 5 -14.68 -13.66 -9.52
C GLU A 5 -14.85 -12.32 -8.83
N ALA A 6 -13.92 -12.01 -7.92
CA ALA A 6 -13.87 -10.74 -7.21
C ALA A 6 -12.45 -10.18 -7.23
N ASN A 7 -12.31 -8.92 -7.61
CA ASN A 7 -11.04 -8.21 -7.60
C ASN A 7 -10.76 -7.68 -6.20
N PHE A 8 -9.60 -7.98 -5.65
CA PHE A 8 -9.12 -7.41 -4.39
C PHE A 8 -7.81 -6.68 -4.63
N ASP A 9 -7.88 -5.36 -4.59
CA ASP A 9 -6.74 -4.51 -4.90
C ASP A 9 -6.06 -3.98 -3.64
N GLY A 10 -4.72 -3.93 -3.67
CA GLY A 10 -3.94 -3.29 -2.60
C GLY A 10 -4.02 -1.77 -2.69
N LEU A 11 -4.45 -1.12 -1.60
CA LEU A 11 -4.35 0.33 -1.47
C LEU A 11 -2.89 0.72 -1.25
N VAL A 12 -2.36 1.60 -2.09
CA VAL A 12 -0.98 2.08 -2.00
C VAL A 12 -0.76 2.82 -0.67
N GLY A 13 0.27 2.40 0.07
CA GLY A 13 0.61 2.98 1.37
C GLY A 13 1.34 4.32 1.29
N PRO A 14 1.39 5.08 2.40
CA PRO A 14 2.01 6.41 2.44
C PRO A 14 3.53 6.40 2.26
N THR A 15 4.18 5.25 2.49
CA THR A 15 5.64 5.09 2.35
C THR A 15 6.03 4.48 0.99
N HIS A 16 5.19 4.58 -0.04
CA HIS A 16 5.53 4.13 -1.39
C HIS A 16 6.76 4.88 -1.90
N HIS A 17 7.79 4.17 -2.36
CA HIS A 17 9.04 4.74 -2.86
C HIS A 17 9.77 3.74 -3.78
N TYR A 18 10.79 4.21 -4.50
CA TYR A 18 11.57 3.41 -5.44
C TYR A 18 12.98 3.13 -4.91
N ALA A 19 13.16 2.05 -4.13
CA ALA A 19 14.48 1.68 -3.60
C ALA A 19 15.26 0.67 -4.48
N GLY A 20 14.66 0.18 -5.57
CA GLY A 20 15.32 -0.80 -6.45
C GLY A 20 15.74 -2.10 -5.77
N LEU A 21 14.94 -2.58 -4.81
CA LEU A 21 15.24 -3.75 -3.97
C LEU A 21 14.92 -5.09 -4.66
N SER A 22 14.12 -5.09 -5.73
CA SER A 22 13.68 -6.31 -6.40
C SER A 22 14.64 -6.70 -7.53
N VAL A 23 15.60 -7.57 -7.23
CA VAL A 23 16.56 -8.08 -8.22
C VAL A 23 15.81 -8.84 -9.34
N GLY A 24 16.12 -8.50 -10.60
CA GLY A 24 15.46 -9.07 -11.78
C GLY A 24 14.19 -8.33 -12.23
N ASN A 25 13.71 -7.35 -11.45
CA ASN A 25 12.66 -6.44 -11.89
C ASN A 25 13.28 -5.17 -12.47
N GLU A 26 13.38 -5.11 -13.80
CA GLU A 26 13.95 -3.96 -14.54
C GLU A 26 13.27 -2.64 -14.17
N ALA A 27 11.94 -2.61 -14.01
CA ALA A 27 11.23 -1.40 -13.61
C ALA A 27 11.63 -0.94 -12.19
N SER A 28 11.87 -1.87 -11.26
CA SER A 28 12.35 -1.53 -9.92
C SER A 28 13.78 -0.96 -9.96
N GLN A 29 14.66 -1.58 -10.74
CA GLN A 29 16.07 -1.19 -10.82
C GLN A 29 16.25 0.13 -11.58
N ASN A 30 15.56 0.31 -12.69
CA ASN A 30 15.69 1.50 -13.55
C ASN A 30 15.11 2.76 -12.89
N ASN A 31 14.15 2.63 -11.97
CA ASN A 31 13.57 3.75 -11.24
C ASN A 31 14.17 3.93 -9.84
N ARG A 32 15.26 3.22 -9.50
CA ARG A 32 15.91 3.31 -8.19
C ARG A 32 16.25 4.76 -7.85
N ASP A 33 15.98 5.14 -6.61
CA ASP A 33 16.20 6.47 -6.01
C ASP A 33 15.42 7.61 -6.69
N GLY A 34 14.49 7.28 -7.59
CA GLY A 34 13.57 8.23 -8.20
C GLY A 34 12.59 8.82 -7.18
N LEU A 35 12.16 10.06 -7.43
CA LEU A 35 11.12 10.70 -6.63
C LEU A 35 9.79 9.96 -6.80
N SER A 36 9.16 9.64 -5.68
CA SER A 36 7.84 9.00 -5.64
C SER A 36 6.76 9.99 -5.22
N ASN A 37 5.51 9.71 -5.60
CA ASN A 37 4.35 10.45 -5.15
C ASN A 37 3.28 9.48 -4.60
N PRO A 38 3.35 9.14 -3.29
CA PRO A 38 2.46 8.16 -2.68
C PRO A 38 0.97 8.50 -2.84
N LYS A 39 0.61 9.79 -2.73
CA LYS A 39 -0.77 10.25 -2.89
C LYS A 39 -1.27 10.00 -4.32
N LYS A 40 -0.46 10.36 -5.33
CA LYS A 40 -0.82 10.14 -6.74
C LYS A 40 -0.95 8.64 -7.04
N ALA A 41 -0.04 7.81 -6.54
CA ALA A 41 -0.10 6.36 -6.71
C ALA A 41 -1.36 5.75 -6.09
N ALA A 42 -1.76 6.19 -4.89
CA ALA A 42 -3.01 5.76 -4.27
C ALA A 42 -4.24 6.18 -5.08
N LEU A 43 -4.28 7.43 -5.57
CA LEU A 43 -5.39 7.93 -6.40
C LEU A 43 -5.51 7.18 -7.73
N GLN A 44 -4.40 6.82 -8.37
CA GLN A 44 -4.40 6.00 -9.58
C GLN A 44 -5.01 4.62 -9.33
N GLY A 45 -4.65 3.98 -8.20
CA GLY A 45 -5.23 2.71 -7.79
C GLY A 45 -6.74 2.82 -7.52
N LEU A 46 -7.16 3.82 -6.74
CA LEU A 46 -8.58 4.05 -6.42
C LEU A 46 -9.41 4.34 -7.67
N PHE A 47 -8.87 5.12 -8.61
CA PHE A 47 -9.53 5.39 -9.89
C PHE A 47 -9.78 4.11 -10.67
N LYS A 48 -8.80 3.21 -10.75
CA LYS A 48 -8.96 1.90 -11.39
C LYS A 48 -10.04 1.06 -10.69
N MET A 49 -9.96 0.93 -9.36
CA MET A 49 -10.91 0.13 -8.57
C MET A 49 -12.35 0.62 -8.76
N LYS A 50 -12.56 1.95 -8.67
CA LYS A 50 -13.88 2.55 -8.87
C LYS A 50 -14.38 2.34 -10.29
N THR A 51 -13.52 2.49 -11.30
CA THR A 51 -13.88 2.25 -12.70
C THR A 51 -14.36 0.80 -12.94
N LEU A 52 -13.73 -0.19 -12.31
CA LEU A 52 -14.16 -1.59 -12.41
C LEU A 52 -15.45 -1.85 -11.64
N ALA A 53 -15.58 -1.30 -10.44
CA ALA A 53 -16.82 -1.37 -9.65
C ALA A 53 -18.02 -0.77 -10.41
N ASP A 54 -17.83 0.39 -11.04
CA ASP A 54 -18.85 1.08 -11.84
C ASP A 54 -19.26 0.29 -13.09
N LYS A 55 -18.37 -0.56 -13.61
CA LYS A 55 -18.65 -1.50 -14.71
C LYS A 55 -19.32 -2.80 -14.26
N GLY A 56 -19.61 -2.95 -12.96
CA GLY A 56 -20.31 -4.11 -12.41
C GLY A 56 -19.40 -5.27 -11.97
N PHE A 57 -18.08 -5.10 -11.98
CA PHE A 57 -17.17 -6.09 -11.42
C PHE A 57 -17.15 -6.02 -9.89
N VAL A 58 -17.16 -7.17 -9.21
CA VAL A 58 -17.05 -7.19 -7.75
C VAL A 58 -15.67 -6.71 -7.34
N GLN A 59 -15.62 -5.67 -6.51
CA GLN A 59 -14.39 -5.00 -6.12
C GLN A 59 -14.27 -4.90 -4.59
N GLY A 60 -13.11 -5.27 -4.08
CA GLY A 60 -12.67 -5.11 -2.70
C GLY A 60 -11.33 -4.39 -2.61
N ILE A 61 -10.99 -3.92 -1.41
CA ILE A 61 -9.75 -3.18 -1.11
C ILE A 61 -9.03 -3.84 0.06
N LEU A 62 -7.72 -4.06 -0.09
CA LEU A 62 -6.82 -4.50 0.97
C LEU A 62 -6.02 -3.30 1.50
N PRO A 63 -6.04 -3.02 2.82
CA PRO A 63 -5.35 -1.86 3.39
C PRO A 63 -3.83 -2.03 3.33
N PRO A 64 -3.06 -0.92 3.31
CA PRO A 64 -1.61 -1.00 3.34
C PRO A 64 -1.09 -1.53 4.68
N GLN A 65 0.10 -2.11 4.67
CA GLN A 65 0.77 -2.56 5.89
C GLN A 65 1.29 -1.37 6.72
N PRO A 66 1.43 -1.53 8.05
CA PRO A 66 2.15 -0.57 8.87
C PRO A 66 3.59 -0.41 8.39
N ARG A 67 3.96 0.83 8.09
CA ARG A 67 5.30 1.25 7.69
C ARG A 67 5.63 2.60 8.35
N PRO A 68 6.87 2.81 8.83
CA PRO A 68 8.00 1.88 8.85
C PRO A 68 7.80 0.66 9.77
N ASN A 69 8.41 -0.49 9.43
CA ASN A 69 8.29 -1.72 10.24
C ASN A 69 9.29 -1.71 11.41
N ILE A 70 8.89 -1.07 12.52
CA ILE A 70 9.73 -0.93 13.71
C ILE A 70 10.05 -2.29 14.36
N SER A 71 9.10 -3.24 14.32
CA SER A 71 9.32 -4.57 14.87
C SER A 71 10.47 -5.31 14.17
N ALA A 72 10.57 -5.18 12.84
CA ALA A 72 11.70 -5.74 12.09
C ALA A 72 13.03 -5.08 12.49
N LEU A 73 13.06 -3.76 12.65
CA LEU A 73 14.26 -3.05 13.12
C LEU A 73 14.68 -3.52 14.52
N ARG A 74 13.74 -3.70 15.45
CA ARG A 74 14.07 -4.26 16.77
C ARG A 74 14.63 -5.67 16.69
N GLY A 75 14.11 -6.51 15.79
CA GLY A 75 14.65 -7.84 15.52
C GLY A 75 16.09 -7.84 14.99
N LEU A 76 16.53 -6.74 14.37
CA LEU A 76 17.91 -6.53 13.92
C LEU A 76 18.83 -5.94 15.02
N GLY A 77 18.34 -5.77 16.24
CA GLY A 77 19.12 -5.25 17.38
C GLY A 77 19.03 -3.74 17.59
N PHE A 78 18.26 -3.00 16.78
CA PHE A 78 18.06 -1.56 16.98
C PHE A 78 17.17 -1.30 18.20
N GLN A 79 17.65 -0.42 19.09
CA GLN A 79 16.99 -0.07 20.36
C GLN A 79 16.63 1.42 20.41
N GLY A 80 15.79 1.80 21.36
CA GLY A 80 15.32 3.18 21.55
C GLY A 80 13.82 3.38 21.35
N SER A 81 13.38 4.60 21.65
CA SER A 81 12.00 5.06 21.47
C SER A 81 11.81 5.64 20.07
N ARG A 82 10.57 5.59 19.58
CA ARG A 82 10.22 6.25 18.32
C ARG A 82 10.31 7.76 18.52
N CYS A 83 11.07 8.46 17.67
CA CYS A 83 10.98 9.91 17.61
C CYS A 83 9.57 10.31 17.14
N ALA A 84 8.89 11.13 17.94
CA ALA A 84 7.49 11.52 17.74
C ALA A 84 7.25 12.41 16.50
N GLY A 85 8.30 12.84 15.79
CA GLY A 85 8.21 13.68 14.60
C GLY A 85 7.52 13.03 13.40
N ASP A 86 7.57 11.71 13.28
CA ASP A 86 6.91 10.96 12.21
C ASP A 86 5.54 10.46 12.67
N SER A 87 4.60 11.40 12.86
CA SER A 87 3.20 11.07 13.11
C SER A 87 2.51 10.54 11.83
N ALA A 88 2.84 9.31 11.46
CA ALA A 88 1.89 8.48 10.73
C ALA A 88 0.67 8.32 11.63
N ARG A 89 -0.36 9.15 11.38
CA ARG A 89 -1.67 9.06 12.04
C ARG A 89 -2.08 7.59 12.14
N PRO A 90 -2.56 7.11 13.30
CA PRO A 90 -3.01 5.73 13.43
C PRO A 90 -4.09 5.49 12.37
N GLN A 91 -3.80 4.66 11.37
CA GLN A 91 -4.82 4.16 10.46
C GLN A 91 -5.73 3.28 11.31
N SER A 92 -6.90 3.82 11.67
CA SER A 92 -7.92 3.05 12.36
C SER A 92 -8.20 1.80 11.54
N LYS A 93 -8.01 0.63 12.15
CA LYS A 93 -8.51 -0.64 11.60
C LYS A 93 -10.03 -0.59 11.58
N ARG A 94 -10.60 0.00 10.52
CA ARG A 94 -11.96 -0.29 10.09
C ARG A 94 -11.83 -0.87 8.69
N ALA A 95 -11.70 -2.20 8.65
CA ALA A 95 -12.06 -2.96 7.47
C ALA A 95 -13.59 -2.90 7.35
N SER A 96 -14.11 -1.74 6.94
CA SER A 96 -15.43 -1.66 6.36
C SER A 96 -15.25 -2.05 4.90
N ALA A 97 -15.99 -3.05 4.43
CA ALA A 97 -16.18 -3.24 3.00
C ALA A 97 -16.87 -1.97 2.48
N VAL A 98 -16.06 -1.00 2.02
CA VAL A 98 -16.56 0.18 1.33
C VAL A 98 -16.98 -0.31 -0.04
N ARG A 99 -18.29 -0.44 -0.23
CA ARG A 99 -18.89 -0.53 -1.56
C ARG A 99 -18.67 0.85 -2.18
N ILE A 100 -17.76 0.91 -3.15
CA ILE A 100 -17.36 2.15 -3.83
C ILE A 100 -18.46 2.61 -4.77
#